data_AF-A0A959UH07-F1
#
_entry.id   AF-A0A959UH07-F1
#
_cell.length_a   1.000
_cell.length_b   1.000
_cell.length_c   1.000
_cell.angle_alpha   90.00
_cell.angle_beta   90.00
_cell.angle_gamma   90.00
#
_symmetry.space_group_name_H-M   'P 1'
#
loop_
_entity.id
_entity.type
_entity.pdbx_description
1 polymer ?
#
loop_
_entity_poly.entity_id
_entity_poly.type
_entity_poly.pdbx_seq_one_letter_code
_entity_poly.pdbx_strand_id
1 'polypeptide(L)'
;MKKILILILFFALLVQANSQKVSTIDYKTWFDNKTMRVDYFHSGTADEEHFAIDRIVNDGSWAGSKSQLLDPLQFGLYFFEVS
;
A
#
# COMPACT_ATOMS: atom_id res chain seq x y z
N MET A 1 -17.45 9.41 -43.46
CA MET A 1 -17.65 9.90 -42.08
C MET A 1 -18.03 8.78 -41.10
N LYS A 2 -19.11 8.02 -41.33
CA LYS A 2 -19.56 6.93 -40.41
C LYS A 2 -18.51 5.84 -40.16
N LYS A 3 -17.73 5.43 -41.19
CA LYS A 3 -16.68 4.41 -41.07
C LYS A 3 -15.49 4.84 -40.18
N ILE A 4 -15.14 6.13 -40.21
CA ILE A 4 -14.09 6.71 -39.36
C ILE A 4 -14.56 6.74 -37.90
N LEU A 5 -15.83 7.08 -37.67
CA LEU A 5 -16.44 7.05 -36.34
C LEU A 5 -16.42 5.64 -35.72
N ILE A 6 -16.71 4.61 -36.51
CA ILE A 6 -16.67 3.21 -36.08
C ILE A 6 -15.23 2.78 -35.73
N LEU A 7 -14.25 3.20 -36.52
CA LEU A 7 -12.85 2.88 -36.26
C LEU A 7 -12.33 3.52 -34.95
N ILE A 8 -12.74 4.76 -34.68
CA ILE A 8 -12.42 5.46 -33.42
C ILE A 8 -13.07 4.78 -32.23
N LEU A 9 -14.34 4.37 -32.34
CA LEU A 9 -15.03 3.61 -31.29
C LEU A 9 -14.36 2.27 -31.02
N PHE A 10 -13.93 1.57 -32.08
CA PHE A 10 -13.24 0.28 -31.96
C PHE A 10 -11.86 0.44 -31.30
N PHE A 11 -11.12 1.49 -31.66
CA PHE A 11 -9.84 1.80 -31.04
C PHE A 11 -10.00 2.19 -29.56
N ALA A 12 -11.05 2.95 -29.20
CA ALA A 12 -11.36 3.28 -27.81
C ALA A 12 -11.71 2.04 -26.97
N LEU A 13 -12.41 1.05 -27.56
CA LEU A 13 -12.69 -0.23 -26.89
C LEU A 13 -11.41 -1.05 -26.64
N LEU A 14 -10.48 -1.06 -27.60
CA LEU A 14 -9.20 -1.76 -27.47
C LEU A 14 -8.29 -1.12 -26.40
N VAL A 15 -8.38 0.19 -26.21
CA VAL A 15 -7.63 0.90 -25.15
C VAL A 15 -8.13 0.50 -23.75
N GLN A 16 -9.44 0.26 -23.57
CA GLN A 16 -9.98 -0.16 -22.27
C GLN A 16 -9.57 -1.59 -21.86
N ALA A 17 -9.36 -2.49 -22.84
CA ALA A 17 -8.94 -3.86 -22.59
C ALA A 17 -7.53 -4.00 -22.00
N ASN A 18 -6.71 -2.94 -22.10
CA ASN A 18 -5.37 -2.87 -21.51
C ASN A 18 -5.33 -2.12 -20.16
N SER A 19 -6.48 -1.93 -19.50
CA SER A 19 -6.48 -1.44 -18.12
C SER A 19 -5.74 -2.45 -17.27
N GLN A 20 -4.54 -2.08 -16.81
CA GLN A 20 -3.76 -2.89 -15.88
C GLN A 20 -4.67 -3.20 -14.69
N LYS A 21 -4.97 -4.49 -14.50
CA LYS A 21 -5.55 -4.97 -13.24
C LYS A 21 -4.58 -4.51 -12.15
N VAL A 22 -4.94 -3.45 -11.43
CA VAL A 22 -4.26 -3.11 -10.19
C VAL A 22 -4.39 -4.37 -9.34
N SER A 23 -3.28 -5.03 -9.08
CA SER A 23 -3.22 -6.18 -8.19
C SER A 23 -3.68 -5.68 -6.82
N THR A 24 -4.95 -5.89 -6.54
CA THR A 24 -5.54 -5.58 -5.25
C THR A 24 -4.95 -6.60 -4.29
N ILE A 25 -4.03 -6.16 -3.45
CA ILE A 25 -3.48 -6.99 -2.38
C ILE A 25 -4.67 -7.36 -1.49
N ASP A 26 -4.95 -8.65 -1.38
CA ASP A 26 -6.01 -9.15 -0.52
C ASP A 26 -5.52 -9.21 0.93
N TYR A 27 -6.18 -8.47 1.82
CA TYR A 27 -5.84 -8.43 3.24
C TYR A 27 -5.78 -9.80 3.86
N LYS A 28 -6.75 -10.68 3.55
CA LYS A 28 -6.84 -12.01 4.17
C LYS A 28 -5.75 -12.97 3.72
N THR A 29 -5.10 -12.69 2.60
CA THR A 29 -3.98 -13.50 2.11
C THR A 29 -2.72 -13.26 2.96
N TRP A 30 -2.54 -12.04 3.48
CA TRP A 30 -1.28 -11.61 4.12
C TRP A 30 -1.41 -11.31 5.61
N PHE A 31 -2.61 -11.01 6.11
CA PHE A 31 -2.82 -10.50 7.46
C PHE A 31 -3.92 -11.24 8.21
N ASP A 32 -3.65 -11.51 9.48
CA ASP A 32 -4.67 -11.81 10.48
C ASP A 32 -5.43 -10.54 10.86
N ASN A 33 -6.68 -10.67 11.32
CA ASN A 33 -7.44 -9.55 11.92
C ASN A 33 -6.93 -9.17 13.32
N LYS A 34 -5.62 -8.96 13.46
CA LYS A 34 -4.92 -8.61 14.70
C LYS A 34 -3.92 -7.48 14.44
N THR A 35 -3.62 -6.70 15.46
CA THR A 35 -2.64 -5.62 15.41
C THR A 35 -1.31 -6.09 15.96
N MET A 36 -0.26 -6.05 15.13
CA MET A 36 1.13 -6.14 15.60
C MET A 36 1.60 -4.72 15.96
N ARG A 37 1.68 -4.41 17.25
CA ARG A 37 2.26 -3.14 17.70
C ARG A 37 3.77 -3.34 17.92
N VAL A 38 4.56 -2.47 17.30
CA VAL A 38 6.02 -2.45 17.44
C VAL A 38 6.38 -1.17 18.21
N ASP A 39 6.82 -1.34 19.44
CA ASP A 39 7.34 -0.24 20.24
C ASP A 39 8.87 -0.19 20.01
N TYR A 40 9.40 0.97 19.61
CA TYR A 40 10.82 1.15 19.31
C TYR A 40 11.37 2.44 19.91
N PHE A 41 12.67 2.45 20.18
CA PHE A 41 13.42 3.64 20.51
C PHE A 41 13.99 4.24 19.23
N HIS A 42 13.75 5.54 19.03
CA HIS A 42 14.46 6.36 18.07
C HIS A 42 15.38 7.29 18.85
N SER A 43 16.68 7.12 18.70
CA SER A 43 17.71 7.87 19.44
C SER A 43 18.83 8.30 18.50
N GLY A 44 19.60 9.32 18.88
CA GLY A 44 20.67 9.80 18.02
C GLY A 44 21.24 11.13 18.47
N THR A 45 22.01 11.74 17.59
CA THR A 45 22.54 13.09 17.75
C THR A 45 22.17 13.94 16.53
N ALA A 46 22.86 15.07 16.31
CA ALA A 46 22.67 15.84 15.09
C ALA A 46 23.19 15.11 13.84
N ASP A 47 24.12 14.16 14.00
CA ASP A 47 24.86 13.54 12.89
C ASP A 47 24.54 12.04 12.71
N GLU A 48 23.72 11.46 13.59
CA GLU A 48 23.37 10.03 13.54
C GLU A 48 21.97 9.74 14.08
N GLU A 49 21.38 8.65 13.59
CA GLU A 49 20.08 8.12 14.01
C GLU A 49 20.18 6.60 14.21
N HIS A 50 19.55 6.12 15.28
CA HIS A 50 19.55 4.73 15.70
C HIS A 50 18.12 4.31 16.05
N PHE A 51 17.70 3.18 15.48
CA PHE A 51 16.41 2.56 15.76
C PHE A 51 16.62 1.22 16.46
N ALA A 52 16.02 1.03 17.63
CA ALA A 52 16.09 -0.22 18.38
C ALA A 52 14.70 -0.68 18.81
N ILE A 53 14.36 -1.94 18.54
CA ILE A 53 13.08 -2.53 18.95
C ILE A 53 13.09 -2.73 20.47
N ASP A 54 12.08 -2.21 21.18
CA ASP A 54 11.83 -2.54 22.58
C ASP A 54 11.03 -3.85 22.67
N ARG A 55 9.87 -3.87 22.02
CA ARG A 55 8.96 -5.04 22.05
C ARG A 55 8.03 -5.07 20.85
N ILE A 56 7.51 -6.28 20.61
CA ILE A 56 6.46 -6.55 19.63
C ILE A 56 5.33 -7.24 20.39
N VAL A 57 4.12 -6.66 20.34
CA VAL A 57 2.97 -7.18 21.06
C VAL A 57 1.75 -7.32 20.16
N ASN A 58 0.87 -8.26 20.51
CA ASN A 58 -0.46 -8.36 19.91
C ASN A 58 -1.40 -7.39 20.64
N ASP A 59 -1.87 -6.37 19.93
CA ASP A 59 -2.70 -5.29 20.48
C ASP A 59 -4.16 -5.41 20.07
N GLY A 60 -4.68 -6.65 20.03
CA GLY A 60 -6.09 -6.92 19.74
C GLY A 60 -6.43 -6.82 18.26
N SER A 61 -7.66 -6.45 17.93
CA SER A 61 -8.17 -6.43 16.55
C SER A 61 -7.58 -5.30 15.71
N TRP A 62 -7.36 -5.56 14.41
CA TRP A 62 -6.90 -4.54 13.46
C TRP A 62 -7.97 -3.47 13.21
N ALA A 63 -7.66 -2.23 13.60
CA ALA A 63 -8.53 -1.06 13.42
C ALA A 63 -8.27 -0.29 12.11
N GLY A 64 -7.17 -0.59 11.41
CA GLY A 64 -6.79 0.09 10.19
C GLY A 64 -7.55 -0.38 8.94
N SER A 65 -7.15 0.16 7.80
CA SER A 65 -7.70 -0.19 6.49
C SER A 65 -7.45 -1.66 6.14
N LYS A 66 -8.43 -2.30 5.49
CA LYS A 66 -8.36 -3.67 4.96
C LYS A 66 -8.43 -3.73 3.42
N SER A 67 -8.50 -2.57 2.77
CA SER A 67 -8.69 -2.43 1.32
C SER A 67 -7.66 -1.51 0.66
N GLN A 68 -7.18 -0.50 1.38
CA GLN A 68 -5.99 0.28 1.04
C GLN A 68 -4.85 -0.18 1.94
N LEU A 69 -4.04 -1.12 1.47
CA LEU A 69 -2.96 -1.75 2.24
C LEU A 69 -1.59 -1.13 1.96
N LEU A 70 -1.47 -0.37 0.87
CA LEU A 70 -0.28 0.38 0.50
C LEU A 70 -0.56 1.87 0.75
N ASP A 71 0.46 2.59 1.23
CA ASP A 71 0.44 4.05 1.26
C ASP A 71 0.91 4.61 -0.09
N PRO A 72 0.03 5.22 -0.91
CA PRO A 72 0.40 5.77 -2.21
C PRO A 72 1.07 7.15 -2.11
N LEU A 73 1.01 7.80 -0.94
CA LEU A 73 1.50 9.17 -0.77
C LEU A 73 2.97 9.19 -0.36
N GLN A 74 3.39 8.23 0.47
CA GLN A 74 4.77 8.12 0.97
C GLN A 74 5.30 9.44 1.54
N PHE A 75 4.42 10.22 2.17
CA PHE A 75 4.79 11.50 2.76
C PHE A 75 5.33 11.30 4.17
N GLY A 76 6.40 12.01 4.50
CA GLY A 76 7.08 11.92 5.78
C GLY A 76 8.59 11.85 5.61
N LEU A 77 9.31 12.01 6.72
CA LEU A 77 10.76 11.85 6.73
C LEU A 77 11.19 10.37 6.77
N TYR A 78 10.31 9.49 7.26
CA TYR A 78 10.58 8.06 7.42
C TYR A 78 9.42 7.24 6.85
N PHE A 79 9.73 6.04 6.39
CA PHE A 79 8.79 5.07 5.85
C PHE A 79 9.01 3.71 6.53
N PHE A 80 7.91 3.03 6.89
CA PHE A 80 7.96 1.70 7.45
C PHE A 80 7.37 0.70 6.46
N GLU A 81 8.20 -0.24 6.02
CA GLU A 81 7.84 -1.26 5.04
C GLU A 81 7.74 -2.64 5.70
N VAL A 82 6.75 -3.43 5.28
CA VAL A 82 6.59 -4.84 5.67
C VAL A 82 6.62 -5.68 4.40
N SER A 83 7.52 -6.67 4.35
CA SER A 83 7.76 -7.55 3.18
C SER A 83 7.73 -9.03 3.52
#